data_AF-A0A6I2SPY4-F1
#
_entry.id   AF-A0A6I2SPY4-F1
#
_cell.length_a   1.000
_cell.length_b   1.000
_cell.length_c   1.000
_cell.angle_alpha   90.00
_cell.angle_beta   90.00
_cell.angle_gamma   90.00
#
_symmetry.space_group_name_H-M   'P 1'
#
loop_
_entity.id
_entity.type
_entity.pdbx_description
1 polymer ?
#
loop_
_entity_poly.entity_id
_entity_poly.type
_entity_poly.pdbx_seq_one_letter_code
_entity_poly.pdbx_strand_id
1 'polypeptide(L)'
;MVLFMANPQRPKMYEKFVHDTPEWFKGAGLGIFAHWGSYSVPAWAEPIGALGTFDDPVYWNTHCPYAEWYWNTMSIKGSPAAEHQKEVYGDMPYEDFI
;
A
#
# COMPACT_ATOMS: atom_id res chain seq x y z
N MET A 1 15.40 -4.61 10.02
CA MET A 1 15.35 -3.89 11.32
C MET A 1 15.74 -2.43 11.08
N VAL A 2 14.76 -1.52 10.99
CA VAL A 2 15.05 -0.09 10.78
C VAL A 2 15.50 0.51 12.10
N LEU A 3 16.74 1.00 12.15
CA LEU A 3 17.25 1.79 13.27
C LEU A 3 16.44 3.09 13.34
N PHE A 4 15.53 3.20 14.30
CA PHE A 4 15.10 4.52 14.77
C PHE A 4 16.31 5.13 15.48
N MET A 5 16.90 6.20 14.92
CA MET A 5 17.91 6.98 15.63
C MET A 5 17.29 7.46 16.94
N ALA A 6 18.03 7.34 18.05
CA ALA A 6 17.53 7.67 19.39
C ALA A 6 17.14 9.15 19.58
N ASN A 7 17.44 10.03 18.62
CA ASN A 7 17.04 11.44 18.62
C ASN A 7 17.00 12.01 17.18
N PRO A 8 15.96 11.72 16.39
CA PRO A 8 15.90 12.15 15.00
C PRO A 8 15.73 13.68 14.95
N GLN A 9 16.79 14.38 14.53
CA GLN A 9 16.74 15.82 14.28
C GLN A 9 16.10 16.07 12.91
N ARG A 10 15.06 16.91 12.88
CA ARG A 10 14.36 17.26 11.65
C ARG A 10 15.28 18.16 10.78
N PRO A 11 15.43 17.91 9.48
CA PRO A 11 16.21 18.78 8.60
C PRO A 11 15.69 20.23 8.63
N LYS A 12 16.60 21.21 8.57
CA LYS A 12 16.29 22.67 8.67
C LYS A 12 15.13 23.13 7.78
N MET A 13 15.04 22.61 6.56
CA MET A 13 13.97 22.97 5.61
C MET A 13 12.56 22.56 6.07
N TYR A 14 12.47 21.64 7.03
CA TYR A 14 11.22 21.11 7.57
C TYR A 14 10.87 21.66 8.95
N GLU A 15 11.73 22.44 9.61
CA GLU A 15 11.46 23.06 10.93
C GLU A 15 10.20 23.93 10.90
N LYS A 16 9.95 24.61 9.77
CA LYS A 16 8.74 25.44 9.57
C LYS A 16 7.42 24.67 9.59
N PHE A 17 7.46 23.34 9.50
CA PHE A 17 6.26 22.48 9.53
C PHE A 17 6.02 21.88 10.92
N VAL A 18 6.78 22.27 11.94
CA VAL A 18 6.53 21.82 13.31
C VAL A 18 5.21 22.40 13.80
N HIS A 19 4.32 21.51 14.20
CA HIS A 19 3.05 21.81 14.83
C HIS A 19 2.78 20.74 15.88
N ASP A 20 2.22 21.15 17.01
CA ASP A 20 1.83 20.18 18.04
C ASP A 20 0.66 19.33 17.57
N THR A 21 0.67 18.06 17.96
CA THR A 21 -0.47 17.17 17.74
C THR A 21 -1.68 17.70 18.53
N PRO A 22 -2.83 17.99 17.88
CA PRO A 22 -4.01 18.54 18.55
C PRO A 22 -4.52 17.66 19.70
N GLU A 23 -5.02 18.29 20.77
CA GLU A 23 -5.53 17.57 21.97
C GLU A 23 -6.64 16.56 21.64
N TRP A 24 -7.55 16.92 20.73
CA TRP A 24 -8.64 16.04 20.35
C TRP A 24 -8.13 14.72 19.74
N PHE A 25 -7.03 14.76 18.98
CA PHE A 25 -6.42 13.58 18.36
C PHE A 25 -5.71 12.73 19.42
N LYS A 26 -4.99 13.37 20.34
CA LYS A 26 -4.34 12.70 21.48
C LYS A 26 -5.36 11.99 22.39
N GLY A 27 -6.54 12.57 22.56
CA GLY A 27 -7.64 12.01 23.35
C GLY A 27 -8.50 10.96 22.63
N ALA A 28 -8.34 10.77 21.31
CA ALA A 28 -9.25 9.93 20.52
C ALA A 28 -9.09 8.43 20.78
N GLY A 29 -7.85 7.93 20.96
CA GLY A 29 -7.54 6.53 21.28
C GLY A 29 -7.77 5.49 20.17
N LEU A 30 -8.79 5.67 19.31
CA LEU A 30 -9.14 4.80 18.20
C LEU A 30 -9.59 5.61 16.98
N GLY A 31 -9.12 5.21 15.80
CA GLY A 31 -9.59 5.70 14.51
C GLY A 31 -9.89 4.54 13.57
N ILE A 32 -10.83 4.77 12.64
CA ILE A 32 -11.16 3.82 11.57
C ILE A 32 -10.57 4.37 10.27
N PHE A 33 -9.95 3.50 9.49
CA PHE A 33 -9.42 3.86 8.18
C PHE A 33 -10.07 3.00 7.10
N ALA A 34 -10.42 3.63 5.98
CA ALA A 34 -11.05 2.96 4.84
C ALA A 34 -10.17 3.15 3.59
N HIS A 35 -9.66 2.04 3.06
CA HIS A 35 -9.07 1.99 1.72
C HIS A 35 -10.16 1.62 0.73
N TRP A 36 -10.63 2.62 -0.03
CA TRP A 36 -11.68 2.44 -1.02
C TRP A 36 -11.33 3.23 -2.28
N GLY A 37 -11.42 2.58 -3.43
CA GLY A 37 -11.11 3.15 -4.74
C GLY A 37 -11.47 2.17 -5.85
N SER A 38 -11.07 2.46 -7.09
CA SER A 38 -11.35 1.58 -8.24
C SER A 38 -10.76 0.17 -8.07
N TYR A 39 -9.66 0.02 -7.35
CA TYR A 39 -9.07 -1.27 -6.98
C TYR A 39 -10.00 -2.15 -6.12
N SER A 40 -11.01 -1.55 -5.47
CA SER A 40 -12.04 -2.29 -4.73
C SER A 40 -13.03 -3.01 -5.66
N VAL A 41 -13.02 -2.72 -6.97
CA VAL A 41 -13.82 -3.46 -7.96
C VAL A 41 -13.22 -4.85 -8.23
N PRO A 42 -11.94 -5.00 -8.62
CA PRO A 42 -11.33 -6.33 -8.74
C PRO A 42 -11.14 -7.03 -7.40
N ALA A 43 -10.94 -6.28 -6.30
CA ALA A 43 -10.92 -6.78 -4.92
C ALA A 43 -10.02 -8.02 -4.70
N TRP A 44 -8.85 -8.04 -5.36
CA TRP A 44 -8.01 -9.23 -5.43
C TRP A 44 -6.55 -8.95 -5.08
N ALA A 45 -5.95 -9.85 -4.30
CA ALA A 45 -4.52 -9.94 -4.01
C ALA A 45 -4.21 -11.32 -3.41
N GLU A 46 -2.94 -11.74 -3.43
CA GLU A 46 -2.51 -12.96 -2.75
C GLU A 46 -2.26 -12.69 -1.25
N PRO A 47 -2.84 -13.47 -0.32
CA PRO A 47 -2.67 -13.25 1.10
C PRO A 47 -1.34 -13.86 1.62
N ILE A 48 -0.20 -13.39 1.11
CA ILE A 48 1.11 -14.00 1.37
C ILE A 48 1.69 -13.70 2.77
N GLY A 49 1.25 -12.63 3.44
CA GLY A 49 1.74 -12.26 4.77
C GLY A 49 1.64 -10.77 5.08
N ALA A 50 2.11 -10.39 6.28
CA ALA A 50 2.18 -9.00 6.70
C ALA A 50 3.42 -8.30 6.12
N LEU A 51 3.41 -6.96 6.10
CA LEU A 51 4.58 -6.19 5.68
C LEU A 51 5.81 -6.57 6.51
N GLY A 52 6.90 -6.90 5.82
CA GLY A 52 8.15 -7.35 6.43
C GLY A 52 8.22 -8.84 6.72
N THR A 53 7.23 -9.65 6.31
CA THR A 53 7.34 -11.13 6.34
C THR A 53 8.42 -11.64 5.37
N PHE A 54 8.63 -10.94 4.25
CA PHE A 54 9.63 -11.29 3.24
C PHE A 54 10.62 -10.15 3.05
N ASP A 55 11.91 -10.47 3.04
CA ASP A 55 12.98 -9.50 2.81
C ASP A 55 13.24 -9.24 1.31
N ASP A 56 12.73 -10.09 0.42
CA ASP A 56 12.88 -9.92 -1.03
C ASP A 56 11.84 -8.90 -1.57
N PRO A 57 12.28 -7.71 -1.99
CA PRO A 57 11.37 -6.71 -2.52
C PRO A 57 10.77 -7.12 -3.86
N VAL A 58 11.46 -7.92 -4.68
CA VAL A 58 10.92 -8.37 -5.98
C VAL A 58 9.77 -9.33 -5.77
N TYR A 59 9.96 -10.30 -4.87
CA TYR A 59 8.88 -11.20 -4.46
C TYR A 59 7.70 -10.43 -3.86
N TRP A 60 7.96 -9.52 -2.91
CA TRP A 60 6.91 -8.71 -2.27
C TRP A 60 6.08 -7.91 -3.28
N ASN A 61 6.72 -7.26 -4.25
CA ASN A 61 6.00 -6.45 -5.23
C ASN A 61 5.22 -7.32 -6.25
N THR A 62 5.77 -8.48 -6.62
CA THR A 62 5.14 -9.39 -7.59
C THR A 62 3.95 -10.15 -6.98
N HIS A 63 4.01 -10.44 -5.69
CA HIS A 63 2.98 -11.16 -4.92
C HIS A 63 2.30 -10.24 -3.87
N CYS A 64 2.15 -8.96 -4.19
CA CYS A 64 1.75 -7.95 -3.20
C CYS A 64 0.40 -8.31 -2.54
N PRO A 65 0.33 -8.41 -1.19
CA PRO A 65 -0.89 -8.78 -0.48
C PRO A 65 -1.90 -7.64 -0.34
N TYR A 66 -1.59 -6.47 -0.89
CA TYR A 66 -2.40 -5.27 -0.80
C TYR A 66 -3.27 -5.15 -2.05
N ALA A 67 -4.57 -5.40 -1.92
CA ALA A 67 -5.51 -5.31 -3.04
C ALA A 67 -5.57 -3.88 -3.62
N GLU A 68 -5.29 -2.85 -2.82
CA GLU A 68 -5.19 -1.49 -3.31
C GLU A 68 -4.00 -1.23 -4.24
N TRP A 69 -3.03 -2.16 -4.30
CA TRP A 69 -1.91 -2.14 -5.24
C TRP A 69 -2.19 -2.89 -6.54
N TYR A 70 -3.42 -3.35 -6.77
CA TYR A 70 -3.78 -4.18 -7.92
C TYR A 70 -3.25 -3.63 -9.25
N TRP A 71 -3.44 -2.33 -9.53
CA TRP A 71 -2.96 -1.71 -10.77
C TRP A 71 -1.44 -1.84 -10.96
N ASN A 72 -0.66 -1.60 -9.91
CA ASN A 72 0.79 -1.75 -9.95
C ASN A 72 1.17 -3.22 -10.17
N THR A 73 0.59 -4.13 -9.40
CA THR A 73 0.97 -5.56 -9.47
C THR A 73 0.54 -6.20 -10.79
N MET A 74 -0.65 -5.89 -11.33
CA MET A 74 -1.08 -6.37 -12.65
C MET A 74 -0.22 -5.84 -13.81
N SER A 75 0.48 -4.72 -13.60
CA SER A 75 1.41 -4.15 -14.60
C SER A 75 2.75 -4.89 -14.65
N ILE A 76 3.03 -5.75 -13.67
CA ILE A 76 4.23 -6.60 -13.63
C ILE A 76 3.94 -7.86 -14.45
N LYS A 77 4.64 -8.03 -15.58
CA LYS A 77 4.47 -9.20 -16.45
C LYS A 77 4.71 -10.51 -15.70
N GLY A 78 3.73 -11.41 -15.74
CA GLY A 78 3.79 -12.73 -15.10
C GLY A 78 3.52 -12.71 -13.60
N SER A 79 3.10 -11.57 -13.03
CA SER A 79 2.60 -11.55 -11.66
C SER A 79 1.26 -12.29 -11.55
N PRO A 80 0.91 -12.82 -10.37
CA PRO A 80 -0.39 -13.43 -10.17
C PRO A 80 -1.57 -12.46 -10.38
N ALA A 81 -1.39 -11.17 -10.11
CA ALA A 81 -2.41 -10.16 -10.43
C ALA A 81 -2.57 -9.95 -11.95
N ALA A 82 -1.49 -10.04 -12.72
CA ALA A 82 -1.56 -9.96 -14.19
C ALA A 82 -2.29 -11.17 -14.78
N GLU A 83 -2.03 -12.38 -14.25
CA GLU A 83 -2.76 -13.58 -14.66
C GLU A 83 -4.23 -13.51 -14.27
N HIS A 84 -4.54 -13.06 -13.04
CA HIS A 84 -5.92 -12.82 -12.61
C HIS A 84 -6.65 -11.80 -13.50
N GLN A 85 -5.99 -10.68 -13.84
CA GLN A 85 -6.57 -9.68 -14.75
C GLN A 85 -6.95 -10.31 -16.08
N LYS A 86 -6.04 -11.08 -16.66
CA LYS A 86 -6.25 -11.73 -17.95
C LYS A 86 -7.34 -12.79 -17.89
N GLU A 87 -7.41 -13.57 -16.81
CA GLU A 87 -8.41 -14.62 -16.62
C GLU A 87 -9.83 -14.04 -16.45
N VAL A 88 -9.99 -13.01 -15.62
CA VAL A 88 -11.31 -12.50 -15.22
C VAL A 88 -11.79 -11.37 -16.14
N TYR A 89 -10.88 -10.51 -16.60
CA TYR A 89 -11.20 -9.29 -17.34
C TYR A 89 -10.58 -9.24 -18.75
N GLY A 90 -9.75 -10.21 -19.13
CA GLY A 90 -9.11 -10.25 -20.45
C GLY A 90 -8.13 -9.10 -20.66
N ASP A 91 -8.23 -8.44 -21.82
CA ASP A 91 -7.39 -7.29 -22.19
C ASP A 91 -7.93 -5.95 -21.67
N MET A 92 -8.94 -5.97 -20.80
CA MET A 92 -9.52 -4.76 -20.21
C MET A 92 -8.43 -3.96 -19.46
N PRO A 93 -8.22 -2.67 -19.79
CA PRO A 93 -7.30 -1.81 -19.06
C PRO A 93 -7.82 -1.54 -17.64
N TYR A 94 -6.92 -1.18 -16.71
CA TYR A 94 -7.31 -0.90 -15.32
C TYR A 94 -8.26 0.29 -15.21
N GLU A 95 -8.11 1.27 -16.11
CA GLU A 95 -8.89 2.49 -16.18
C GLU A 95 -10.39 2.24 -16.35
N ASP A 96 -10.80 1.09 -16.90
CA ASP A 96 -12.21 0.72 -17.07
C ASP A 96 -12.90 0.35 -15.73
N PHE A 97 -12.16 0.27 -14.62
CA PHE A 97 -12.72 0.15 -13.27
C PHE A 97 -13.17 1.49 -12.64
N ILE A 98 -12.98 2.62 -13.34
CA ILE A 98 -13.35 3.98 -12.89
C ILE A 98 -14.70 4.38 -13.50
#